data_AF-A0A945JW86-F1
#
_entry.id   AF-A0A945JW86-F1
#
_cell.length_a   1.000
_cell.length_b   1.000
_cell.length_c   1.000
_cell.angle_alpha   90.00
_cell.angle_beta   90.00
_cell.angle_gamma   90.00
#
_symmetry.space_group_name_H-M   'P 1'
#
loop_
_entity.id
_entity.type
_entity.pdbx_description
1 polymer ?
#
loop_
_entity_poly.entity_id
_entity_poly.type
_entity_poly.pdbx_seq_one_letter_code
_entity_poly.pdbx_strand_id
1 'polypeptide(L)'
;MSVPSLPPTWWVLAGAIVFAAGRWLQLTQRRRVSQSQRDEAQRHGEGLLATLEEIAGREGVTPDHLPADLSAASGWVYRRVPTLTVDRRLIVLHEDAPRQILTRFPGEEEARTIVFADGRVDVFTESAFGQLIVGDDVLRERLKLPPIEPDLIPANPADG
;
A
#
# COMPACT_ATOMS: atom_id res chain seq x y z
N MET A 1 62.25 12.34 15.02
CA MET A 1 61.20 11.35 14.72
C MET A 1 60.36 11.92 13.58
N SER A 2 60.47 11.33 12.39
CA SER A 2 59.78 11.80 11.18
C SER A 2 58.40 11.14 11.13
N VAL A 3 57.33 11.93 11.12
CA VAL A 3 55.96 11.41 10.97
C VAL A 3 55.77 11.01 9.50
N PRO A 4 55.45 9.75 9.18
CA PRO A 4 55.20 9.35 7.80
C PRO A 4 53.97 10.11 7.27
N SER A 5 54.16 10.91 6.24
CA SER A 5 53.07 11.60 5.56
C SER A 5 52.28 10.59 4.73
N LEU A 6 51.00 10.43 5.05
CA LEU A 6 50.11 9.60 4.26
C LEU A 6 49.90 10.24 2.87
N PRO A 7 49.90 9.44 1.78
CA PRO A 7 49.63 9.96 0.45
C PRO A 7 48.21 10.54 0.40
N PRO A 8 47.99 11.63 -0.37
CA PRO A 8 46.70 12.33 -0.44
C PRO A 8 45.54 11.44 -0.93
N THR A 9 45.85 10.35 -1.65
CA THR A 9 44.88 9.34 -2.08
C THR A 9 44.17 8.64 -0.93
N TRP A 10 44.82 8.53 0.24
CA TRP A 10 44.23 7.89 1.42
C TRP A 10 43.05 8.68 2.00
N TRP A 11 43.13 10.01 1.94
CA TRP A 11 42.03 10.89 2.37
C TRP A 11 40.81 10.79 1.46
N VAL A 12 41.03 10.67 0.15
CA VAL A 12 39.94 10.45 -0.82
C VAL A 12 39.26 9.10 -0.58
N LEU A 13 40.05 8.05 -0.34
CA LEU A 13 39.52 6.72 -0.07
C LEU A 13 38.72 6.69 1.24
N ALA A 14 39.24 7.31 2.30
CA ALA A 14 38.55 7.43 3.58
C ALA A 14 37.23 8.21 3.44
N GLY A 15 37.23 9.33 2.70
CA GLY A 15 36.03 10.10 2.42
C GLY A 15 34.97 9.30 1.65
N ALA A 16 35.38 8.54 0.64
CA ALA A 16 34.48 7.68 -0.14
C ALA A 16 33.84 6.59 0.73
N ILE A 17 34.62 5.96 1.62
CA ILE A 17 34.12 4.94 2.56
C ILE A 17 33.10 5.54 3.54
N VAL A 18 33.40 6.69 4.12
CA VAL A 18 32.48 7.38 5.05
C VAL A 18 31.19 7.77 4.34
N PHE A 19 31.26 8.29 3.12
CA PHE A 19 30.08 8.62 2.32
C PHE A 19 29.23 7.40 1.99
N ALA A 20 29.87 6.30 1.56
CA ALA A 20 29.18 5.05 1.28
C ALA A 20 28.51 4.46 2.52
N ALA A 21 29.20 4.47 3.67
CA ALA A 21 28.66 4.02 4.95
C ALA A 21 27.47 4.88 5.41
N GLY A 22 27.57 6.22 5.28
CA GLY A 22 26.49 7.14 5.60
C GLY A 22 25.25 6.90 4.73
N ARG A 23 25.46 6.75 3.41
CA ARG A 23 24.37 6.44 2.47
C ARG A 23 23.74 5.08 2.75
N TRP A 24 24.54 4.08 3.07
CA TRP A 24 24.05 2.75 3.46
C TRP A 24 23.22 2.81 4.75
N LEU A 25 23.69 3.52 5.77
CA LEU A 25 22.97 3.71 7.03
C LEU A 25 21.62 4.42 6.81
N GLN A 26 21.61 5.49 6.01
CA GLN A 26 20.39 6.20 5.65
C GLN A 26 19.36 5.28 4.95
N LEU A 27 19.82 4.45 4.00
CA LEU A 27 18.96 3.48 3.32
C LEU A 27 18.42 2.41 4.26
N THR A 28 19.24 1.91 5.19
CA THR A 28 18.78 0.90 6.17
C THR A 28 17.76 1.46 7.15
N GLN A 29 17.91 2.72 7.60
CA GLN A 29 16.92 3.37 8.46
C GLN A 29 15.58 3.53 7.73
N ARG A 30 15.58 4.02 6.49
CA ARG A 30 14.36 4.17 5.68
C ARG A 30 13.66 2.84 5.43
N ARG A 31 14.42 1.76 5.18
CA ARG A 31 13.85 0.41 5.01
C ARG A 31 13.11 -0.07 6.26
N ARG A 32 13.63 0.21 7.46
CA ARG A 32 12.96 -0.19 8.71
C ARG A 32 11.62 0.53 8.90
N VAL A 33 11.58 1.83 8.65
CA VAL A 33 10.35 2.63 8.76
C VAL A 33 9.32 2.19 7.70
N SER A 34 9.76 1.92 6.47
CA SER A 34 8.89 1.40 5.41
C SER A 34 8.35 0.00 5.74
N GLN A 35 9.15 -0.86 6.36
CA GLN A 35 8.71 -2.18 6.81
C GLN A 35 7.66 -2.09 7.92
N SER A 36 7.86 -1.25 8.93
CA SER A 36 6.84 -1.10 9.99
C SER A 36 5.51 -0.55 9.45
N GLN A 37 5.57 0.38 8.50
CA GLN A 37 4.37 0.92 7.84
C GLN A 37 3.65 -0.16 7.02
N ARG A 38 4.39 -1.05 6.33
CA ARG A 38 3.81 -2.20 5.63
C ARG A 38 3.11 -3.16 6.59
N ASP A 39 3.79 -3.54 7.66
CA ASP A 39 3.25 -4.49 8.64
C ASP A 39 2.00 -3.93 9.34
N GLU A 40 1.94 -2.61 9.55
CA GLU A 40 0.77 -1.94 10.10
C GLU A 40 -0.38 -1.87 9.09
N ALA A 41 -0.12 -1.45 7.85
CA ALA A 41 -1.14 -1.40 6.80
C ALA A 41 -1.70 -2.79 6.49
N GLN A 42 -0.84 -3.81 6.45
CA GLN A 42 -1.25 -5.20 6.23
C GLN A 42 -2.15 -5.70 7.37
N ARG A 43 -1.73 -5.53 8.64
CA ARG A 43 -2.55 -5.92 9.79
C ARG A 43 -3.91 -5.20 9.80
N HIS A 44 -3.92 -3.93 9.38
CA HIS A 44 -5.16 -3.16 9.30
C HIS A 44 -6.08 -3.69 8.18
N GLY A 45 -5.53 -3.98 7.00
CA GLY A 45 -6.27 -4.58 5.89
C GLY A 45 -6.84 -5.96 6.21
N GLU A 46 -6.05 -6.82 6.86
CA GLU A 46 -6.49 -8.15 7.33
C GLU A 46 -7.60 -8.04 8.38
N GLY A 47 -7.51 -7.09 9.32
CA GLY A 47 -8.56 -6.83 10.31
C GLY A 47 -9.89 -6.39 9.69
N LEU A 48 -9.83 -5.49 8.68
CA LEU A 48 -11.01 -5.07 7.93
C LEU A 48 -11.64 -6.23 7.15
N LEU A 49 -10.82 -7.07 6.53
CA LEU A 49 -11.31 -8.26 5.83
C LEU A 49 -12.00 -9.25 6.78
N ALA A 50 -11.39 -9.54 7.92
CA ALA A 50 -11.98 -10.41 8.94
C ALA A 50 -13.33 -9.87 9.44
N THR A 51 -13.46 -8.54 9.54
CA THR A 51 -14.70 -7.88 9.94
C THR A 51 -15.77 -8.02 8.84
N LEU A 52 -15.40 -7.88 7.57
CA LEU A 52 -16.30 -8.13 6.44
C LEU A 52 -16.79 -9.59 6.40
N GLU A 53 -15.90 -10.54 6.64
CA GLU A 53 -16.23 -11.96 6.72
C GLU A 53 -17.19 -12.26 7.88
N GLU A 54 -16.96 -11.67 9.05
CA GLU A 54 -17.84 -11.81 10.21
C GLU A 54 -19.25 -11.25 9.93
N ILE A 55 -19.34 -10.06 9.34
CA ILE A 55 -20.62 -9.43 8.97
C ILE A 55 -21.34 -10.30 7.93
N ALA A 56 -20.63 -10.72 6.88
CA ALA A 56 -21.20 -11.58 5.83
C ALA A 56 -21.70 -12.92 6.38
N GLY A 57 -20.96 -13.52 7.33
CA GLY A 57 -21.34 -14.75 8.00
C GLY A 57 -22.56 -14.60 8.93
N ARG A 58 -22.69 -13.46 9.61
CA ARG A 58 -23.80 -13.18 10.52
C ARG A 58 -25.10 -12.88 9.80
N GLU A 59 -25.03 -12.09 8.72
CA GLU A 59 -26.21 -11.58 8.01
C GLU A 59 -26.61 -12.42 6.81
N GLY A 60 -25.78 -13.40 6.42
CA GLY A 60 -26.02 -14.27 5.26
C GLY A 60 -25.95 -13.53 3.91
N VAL A 61 -25.55 -12.26 3.94
CA VAL A 61 -25.43 -11.35 2.79
C VAL A 61 -24.18 -10.50 3.02
N THR A 62 -23.42 -10.24 1.94
CA THR A 62 -22.21 -9.42 2.01
C THR A 62 -22.62 -7.96 2.22
N PRO A 63 -22.01 -7.23 3.17
CA PRO A 63 -22.44 -5.89 3.51
C PRO A 63 -22.37 -4.98 2.28
N ASP A 64 -23.49 -4.31 2.02
CA ASP A 64 -23.67 -3.38 0.90
C ASP A 64 -22.71 -2.20 0.99
N HIS A 65 -22.34 -1.83 2.22
CA HIS A 65 -21.34 -0.84 2.53
C HIS A 65 -20.53 -1.33 3.71
N LEU A 66 -19.23 -1.01 3.69
CA LEU A 66 -18.42 -1.13 4.91
C LEU A 66 -18.99 -0.15 5.93
N PRO A 67 -19.10 -0.52 7.22
CA PRO A 67 -19.62 0.38 8.25
C PRO A 67 -18.93 1.76 8.17
N ALA A 68 -19.71 2.84 8.20
CA ALA A 68 -19.20 4.20 7.93
C ALA A 68 -18.14 4.66 8.94
N ASP A 69 -18.20 4.12 10.16
CA ASP A 69 -17.22 4.23 11.22
C ASP A 69 -15.88 3.55 10.88
N LEU A 70 -15.90 2.46 10.11
CA LEU A 70 -14.71 1.76 9.65
C LEU A 70 -14.14 2.38 8.36
N SER A 71 -14.95 2.90 7.44
CA SER A 71 -14.46 3.57 6.23
C SER A 71 -13.86 4.95 6.54
N ALA A 72 -14.51 5.76 7.39
CA ALA A 72 -14.07 7.10 7.74
C ALA A 72 -12.80 7.13 8.63
N ALA A 73 -12.56 6.09 9.42
CA ALA A 73 -11.42 6.03 10.34
C ALA A 73 -10.16 5.40 9.74
N SER A 74 -10.28 4.66 8.63
CA SER A 74 -9.21 3.80 8.13
C SER A 74 -8.47 4.36 6.92
N GLY A 75 -9.12 5.23 6.14
CA GLY A 75 -8.71 5.60 4.78
C GLY A 75 -8.43 4.38 3.90
N TRP A 76 -9.34 3.42 4.00
CA TRP A 76 -9.47 2.33 3.07
C TRP A 76 -10.77 2.51 2.28
N VAL A 77 -10.69 2.26 0.99
CA VAL A 77 -11.83 2.25 0.07
C VAL A 77 -12.29 0.80 -0.09
N TYR A 78 -13.56 0.57 0.18
CA TYR A 78 -14.21 -0.71 -0.04
C TYR A 78 -14.79 -0.79 -1.45
N ARG A 79 -14.32 -1.78 -2.21
CA ARG A 79 -14.81 -2.09 -3.54
C ARG A 79 -15.83 -3.22 -3.46
N ARG A 80 -17.10 -2.85 -3.25
CA ARG A 80 -18.23 -3.76 -2.97
C ARG A 80 -18.24 -5.01 -3.87
N VAL A 81 -18.44 -6.18 -3.25
CA VAL A 81 -18.64 -7.46 -3.95
C VAL A 81 -19.89 -8.16 -3.40
N PRO A 82 -20.67 -8.86 -4.23
CA PRO A 82 -21.91 -9.49 -3.80
C PRO A 82 -21.68 -10.73 -2.93
N THR A 83 -20.56 -11.43 -3.12
CA THR A 83 -20.09 -12.53 -2.28
C THR A 83 -18.56 -12.48 -2.19
N LEU A 84 -17.98 -13.04 -1.14
CA LEU A 84 -16.53 -13.26 -1.07
C LEU A 84 -16.07 -14.48 -1.90
N THR A 85 -17.02 -15.25 -2.45
CA THR A 85 -16.76 -16.37 -3.37
C THR A 85 -16.64 -15.94 -4.83
N VAL A 86 -16.58 -14.63 -5.10
CA VAL A 86 -16.34 -14.07 -6.44
C VAL A 86 -14.92 -14.42 -6.94
N ASP A 87 -14.58 -14.00 -8.16
CA ASP A 87 -13.24 -14.21 -8.70
C ASP A 87 -12.17 -13.67 -7.74
N ARG A 88 -11.24 -14.55 -7.37
CA ARG A 88 -10.17 -14.31 -6.39
C ARG A 88 -9.29 -13.11 -6.74
N ARG A 89 -9.29 -12.69 -8.01
CA ARG A 89 -8.49 -11.57 -8.51
C ARG A 89 -9.14 -10.21 -8.27
N LEU A 90 -10.40 -10.17 -7.83
CA LEU A 90 -11.08 -8.92 -7.56
C LEU A 90 -10.50 -8.22 -6.35
N ILE A 91 -10.34 -6.91 -6.46
CA ILE A 91 -9.98 -6.05 -5.34
C ILE A 91 -11.21 -5.86 -4.46
N VAL A 92 -11.06 -6.04 -3.15
CA VAL A 92 -12.13 -5.81 -2.16
C VAL A 92 -11.83 -4.59 -1.31
N LEU A 93 -10.58 -4.37 -0.92
CA LEU A 93 -10.14 -3.17 -0.19
C LEU A 93 -8.87 -2.61 -0.81
N HIS A 94 -8.72 -1.28 -0.80
CA HIS A 94 -7.43 -0.64 -1.06
C HIS A 94 -7.30 0.68 -0.29
N GLU A 95 -6.09 1.16 -0.08
CA GLU A 95 -5.87 2.46 0.55
C GLU A 95 -6.42 3.63 -0.29
N ASP A 96 -6.92 4.67 0.38
CA ASP A 96 -7.49 5.89 -0.20
C ASP A 96 -6.43 6.82 -0.82
N ALA A 97 -5.23 6.80 -0.25
CA ALA A 97 -4.03 7.50 -0.71
C ALA A 97 -2.80 6.58 -0.54
N PRO A 98 -1.70 6.81 -1.28
CA PRO A 98 -0.46 6.07 -1.04
C PRO A 98 0.09 6.39 0.36
N ARG A 99 0.27 5.36 1.19
CA ARG A 99 0.83 5.51 2.54
C ARG A 99 2.25 4.97 2.66
N GLN A 100 2.75 4.39 1.57
CA GLN A 100 4.00 3.67 1.58
C GLN A 100 4.91 4.14 0.44
N ILE A 101 6.20 3.95 0.66
CA ILE A 101 7.24 4.17 -0.34
C ILE A 101 7.91 2.82 -0.64
N LEU A 102 7.82 2.39 -1.90
CA LEU A 102 8.52 1.22 -2.43
C LEU A 102 9.82 1.66 -3.09
N THR A 103 10.94 1.05 -2.71
CA THR A 103 12.21 1.26 -3.42
C THR A 103 12.20 0.47 -4.73
N ARG A 104 12.28 1.16 -5.88
CA ARG A 104 12.33 0.56 -7.22
C ARG A 104 13.51 1.17 -7.99
N PHE A 105 14.40 0.37 -8.55
CA PHE A 105 15.52 0.96 -9.29
C PHE A 105 15.05 1.63 -10.60
N PRO A 106 15.44 2.89 -10.90
CA PRO A 106 16.27 3.82 -10.11
C PRO A 106 15.44 4.87 -9.36
N GLY A 107 15.04 4.61 -8.11
CA GLY A 107 14.22 5.54 -7.33
C GLY A 107 13.39 4.94 -6.19
N GLU A 108 12.45 5.74 -5.77
CA GLU A 108 11.42 5.45 -4.78
C GLU A 108 10.09 5.82 -5.43
N GLU A 109 9.08 4.97 -5.26
CA GLU A 109 7.74 5.16 -5.82
C GLU A 109 6.71 5.02 -4.70
N GLU A 110 5.72 5.90 -4.70
CA GLU A 110 4.57 5.80 -3.81
C GLU A 110 3.77 4.52 -4.09
N ALA A 111 3.17 3.97 -3.05
CA ALA A 111 2.50 2.69 -3.12
C ALA A 111 1.32 2.58 -2.15
N ARG A 112 0.40 1.68 -2.51
CA ARG A 112 -0.80 1.34 -1.76
C ARG A 112 -0.85 -0.14 -1.41
N THR A 113 -1.38 -0.45 -0.24
CA THR A 113 -1.84 -1.81 0.08
C THR A 113 -3.20 -2.07 -0.53
N ILE A 114 -3.37 -3.30 -1.04
CA ILE A 114 -4.59 -3.80 -1.64
C ILE A 114 -4.92 -5.16 -1.03
N VAL A 115 -6.19 -5.39 -0.77
CA VAL A 115 -6.74 -6.69 -0.34
C VAL A 115 -7.62 -7.25 -1.44
N PHE A 116 -7.34 -8.48 -1.83
CA PHE A 116 -8.11 -9.23 -2.83
C PHE A 116 -9.23 -10.05 -2.18
N ALA A 117 -10.17 -10.52 -3.00
CA ALA A 117 -11.30 -11.33 -2.55
C ALA A 117 -10.91 -12.69 -1.97
N ASP A 118 -9.73 -13.21 -2.30
CA ASP A 118 -9.17 -14.42 -1.68
C ASP A 118 -8.44 -14.16 -0.34
N GLY A 119 -8.49 -12.91 0.14
CA GLY A 119 -7.83 -12.45 1.35
C GLY A 119 -6.35 -12.19 1.20
N ARG A 120 -5.79 -12.33 0.00
CA ARG A 120 -4.40 -11.94 -0.25
C ARG A 120 -4.24 -10.44 -0.09
N VAL A 121 -3.19 -10.04 0.62
CA VAL A 121 -2.78 -8.65 0.78
C VAL A 121 -1.48 -8.43 0.03
N ASP A 122 -1.47 -7.47 -0.90
CA ASP A 122 -0.29 -7.13 -1.70
C ASP A 122 -0.10 -5.60 -1.75
N VAL A 123 1.13 -5.17 -2.03
CA VAL A 123 1.48 -3.75 -2.16
C VAL A 123 1.85 -3.43 -3.60
N PHE A 124 1.23 -2.40 -4.17
CA PHE A 124 1.45 -1.97 -5.55
C PHE A 124 1.91 -0.52 -5.59
N THR A 125 2.83 -0.20 -6.50
CA THR A 125 3.17 1.20 -6.77
C THR A 125 1.97 1.95 -7.36
N GLU A 126 1.91 3.28 -7.25
CA GLU A 126 0.80 4.07 -7.81
C GLU A 126 0.59 3.81 -9.31
N SER A 127 1.67 3.66 -10.08
CA SER A 127 1.57 3.35 -11.51
C SER A 127 0.96 1.96 -11.78
N ALA A 128 1.32 0.96 -10.99
CA ALA A 128 0.77 -0.39 -11.10
C ALA A 128 -0.67 -0.45 -10.57
N PHE A 129 -0.97 0.28 -9.50
CA PHE A 129 -2.30 0.43 -8.93
C PHE A 129 -3.28 1.00 -9.97
N GLY A 130 -2.92 2.08 -10.66
CA GLY A 130 -3.76 2.67 -11.71
C GLY A 130 -4.13 1.67 -12.81
N GLN A 131 -3.18 0.82 -13.23
CA GLN A 131 -3.45 -0.24 -14.21
C GLN A 131 -4.31 -1.37 -13.62
N LEU A 132 -4.08 -1.72 -12.35
CA LEU A 132 -4.82 -2.76 -11.67
C LEU A 132 -6.29 -2.36 -11.47
N ILE A 133 -6.57 -1.11 -11.12
CA ILE A 133 -7.93 -0.56 -10.99
C ILE A 133 -8.71 -0.71 -12.30
N VAL A 134 -8.10 -0.34 -13.42
CA VAL A 134 -8.72 -0.50 -14.75
C VAL A 134 -8.97 -1.98 -15.07
N GLY A 135 -8.02 -2.86 -14.73
CA GLY A 135 -8.20 -4.31 -14.91
C GLY A 135 -9.33 -4.88 -14.04
N ASP A 136 -9.43 -4.42 -12.80
CA ASP A 136 -10.49 -4.78 -11.86
C ASP A 136 -11.86 -4.30 -12.35
N ASP A 137 -11.96 -3.07 -12.88
CA ASP A 137 -13.19 -2.54 -13.48
C ASP A 137 -13.67 -3.38 -14.65
N VAL A 138 -12.77 -3.73 -15.56
CA VAL A 138 -13.07 -4.61 -16.70
C VAL A 138 -13.52 -6.00 -16.23
N LEU A 139 -12.89 -6.54 -15.18
CA LEU A 139 -13.28 -7.83 -14.62
C LEU A 139 -14.67 -7.76 -13.98
N ARG A 140 -14.97 -6.69 -13.24
CA ARG A 140 -16.27 -6.43 -12.62
C ARG A 140 -17.38 -6.33 -13.66
N GLU A 141 -17.14 -5.60 -14.74
CA GLU A 141 -18.07 -5.48 -15.86
C GLU A 141 -18.39 -6.86 -16.47
N ARG A 142 -17.35 -7.66 -16.74
CA ARG A 142 -17.52 -9.04 -17.28
C ARG A 142 -18.32 -9.94 -16.34
N LEU A 143 -18.15 -9.76 -15.04
CA LEU A 143 -18.87 -10.49 -14.00
C LEU A 143 -20.26 -9.90 -13.72
N LYS A 144 -20.67 -8.84 -14.43
CA LYS A 144 -21.94 -8.11 -14.23
C LYS A 144 -22.13 -7.63 -12.79
N LEU A 145 -21.03 -7.23 -12.15
CA LEU A 145 -21.05 -6.65 -10.82
C LEU A 145 -21.55 -5.20 -10.89
N PRO A 146 -22.20 -4.70 -9.82
CA PRO A 146 -22.63 -3.32 -9.78
C PRO A 146 -21.41 -2.40 -9.97
N PRO A 147 -21.59 -1.28 -10.71
CA PRO A 147 -20.54 -0.29 -10.86
C PRO A 147 -20.16 0.22 -9.47
N ILE A 148 -18.89 0.52 -9.29
CA ILE A 148 -18.45 1.16 -8.07
C ILE A 148 -18.91 2.59 -8.16
N GLU A 149 -19.84 2.96 -7.27
CA GLU A 149 -20.22 4.36 -7.11
C GLU A 149 -18.94 5.13 -6.78
N PRO A 150 -18.60 6.16 -7.58
CA PRO A 150 -17.48 7.04 -7.28
C PRO A 150 -17.87 7.97 -6.12
N ASP A 151 -18.30 7.41 -4.99
CA ASP A 151 -18.77 8.19 -3.86
C ASP A 151 -17.66 8.37 -2.83
N LEU A 152 -17.23 9.64 -2.79
CA LEU A 152 -16.50 10.31 -1.71
C LEU A 152 -15.05 9.87 -1.53
N ILE A 153 -14.19 10.24 -2.50
CA ILE A 153 -12.94 10.89 -2.09
C ILE A 153 -13.39 12.09 -1.26
N PRO A 154 -13.17 12.17 0.06
CA PRO A 154 -13.49 13.38 0.79
C PRO A 154 -12.76 14.51 0.05
N ALA A 155 -13.52 15.51 -0.40
CA ALA A 155 -12.93 16.71 -0.99
C ALA A 155 -11.79 17.13 -0.05
N ASN A 156 -10.59 17.22 -0.60
CA ASN A 156 -9.42 17.56 0.19
C ASN A 156 -9.77 18.88 0.92
N PRO A 157 -9.75 18.93 2.26
CA PRO A 157 -10.07 20.16 2.98
C PRO A 157 -9.09 21.30 2.66
N ALA A 158 -8.03 21.03 1.90
CA ALA A 158 -7.11 22.02 1.36
C ALA A 158 -7.57 22.71 0.05
N ASP A 159 -8.69 22.30 -0.56
CA ASP A 159 -9.23 22.91 -1.79
C ASP A 159 -10.32 23.98 -1.51
N GLY A 160 -10.49 24.40 -0.25
CA GLY A 160 -11.46 25.41 0.20
C GLY A 160 -10.84 26.66 0.82
#